data_AF-A0A086ABP9-F1
#
_entry.id   AF-A0A086ABP9-F1
#
_cell.length_a   1.000
_cell.length_b   1.000
_cell.length_c   1.000
_cell.angle_alpha   90.00
_cell.angle_beta   90.00
_cell.angle_gamma   90.00
#
_symmetry.space_group_name_H-M   'P 1'
#
loop_
_entity.id
_entity.type
_entity.pdbx_description
1 polymer ?
#
loop_
_entity_poly.entity_id
_entity_poly.type
_entity_poly.pdbx_seq_one_letter_code
_entity_poly.pdbx_strand_id
1 'polypeptide(L)'
;MYALVDCNNFFVSCERTLDPTLENKPVVVLSNNDGCVVSRSREAKELGIPMAAPAFKYKQLFKEHDVKSFSAKFELYNFKSQEVMKIAQSYVLEYEVYSIDYQKLILIIS
;
A
#
# COMPACT_ATOMS: atom_id res chain seq x y z
N MET A 1 -23.61 -13.92 1.80
CA MET A 1 -23.31 -12.49 2.04
C MET A 1 -21.97 -12.20 1.37
N TYR A 2 -21.75 -11.00 0.83
CA TYR A 2 -20.46 -10.63 0.22
C TYR A 2 -19.73 -9.62 1.10
N ALA A 3 -18.40 -9.78 1.19
CA ALA A 3 -17.51 -8.82 1.83
C ALA A 3 -16.39 -8.43 0.86
N LEU A 4 -16.00 -7.16 0.88
CA LEU A 4 -14.85 -6.64 0.14
C LEU A 4 -13.76 -6.30 1.15
N VAL A 5 -12.54 -6.78 0.89
CA VAL A 5 -11.36 -6.49 1.72
C VAL A 5 -10.36 -5.75 0.86
N ASP A 6 -10.03 -4.54 1.31
CA ASP A 6 -9.09 -3.63 0.68
C ASP A 6 -8.05 -3.16 1.71
N CYS A 7 -6.78 -3.32 1.37
CA CYS A 7 -5.68 -2.92 2.24
C CYS A 7 -5.33 -1.44 2.03
N ASN A 8 -5.64 -0.60 3.03
CA ASN A 8 -5.32 0.82 3.00
C ASN A 8 -3.81 1.08 2.78
N ASN A 9 -3.49 1.92 1.79
CA ASN A 9 -2.13 2.34 1.45
C ASN A 9 -1.13 1.17 1.41
N PHE A 10 -1.51 0.05 0.78
CA PHE A 10 -0.90 -1.25 0.99
C PHE A 10 0.64 -1.28 0.99
N PHE A 11 1.31 -0.67 0.01
CA PHE A 11 2.79 -0.68 -0.02
C PHE A 11 3.41 0.16 1.10
N VAL A 12 2.82 1.31 1.45
CA VAL A 12 3.28 2.09 2.60
C VAL A 12 3.06 1.31 3.90
N SER A 13 1.94 0.62 4.02
CA SER A 13 1.65 -0.27 5.15
C SER A 13 2.68 -1.40 5.24
N CYS A 14 3.09 -2.00 4.11
CA CYS A 14 4.16 -2.98 4.07
C CYS A 14 5.49 -2.41 4.60
N GLU A 15 5.88 -1.21 4.16
CA GLU A 15 7.11 -0.54 4.65
C GLU A 15 7.03 -0.27 6.16
N ARG A 16 5.87 0.16 6.68
CA ARG A 16 5.66 0.35 8.13
C ARG A 16 5.75 -0.96 8.94
N THR A 17 5.45 -2.11 8.34
CA THR A 17 5.68 -3.40 9.01
C THR A 17 7.17 -3.76 9.16
N LEU A 18 8.04 -3.17 8.32
CA LEU A 18 9.49 -3.35 8.41
C LEU A 18 10.13 -2.34 9.37
N ASP A 19 9.62 -1.11 9.37
CA ASP A 19 10.10 -0.02 10.20
C ASP A 19 8.92 0.73 10.86
N PRO A 20 8.60 0.39 12.13
CA PRO A 20 7.54 1.06 12.88
C PRO A 20 7.77 2.56 13.09
N THR A 21 9.01 3.05 12.94
CA THR A 21 9.30 4.48 13.08
C THR A 21 8.69 5.32 11.95
N LEU A 22 8.19 4.69 10.88
CA LEU A 22 7.48 5.32 9.77
C LEU A 22 6.01 5.65 10.07
N GLU A 23 5.49 5.23 11.22
CA GLU A 23 4.14 5.56 11.65
C GLU A 23 3.99 7.06 11.90
N ASN A 24 2.85 7.64 11.51
CA ASN A 24 2.58 9.08 11.60
C ASN A 24 3.55 9.98 10.81
N LYS A 25 4.34 9.43 9.88
CA LYS A 25 5.26 10.17 9.00
C LYS A 25 4.77 10.20 7.56
N PRO A 26 5.08 11.27 6.80
CA PRO A 26 4.82 11.32 5.37
C PRO A 26 5.75 10.34 4.64
N VAL A 27 5.14 9.25 4.14
CA VAL A 27 5.81 8.20 3.38
C VAL A 27 5.18 8.07 1.99
N VAL A 28 6.02 7.84 0.98
CA VAL A 28 5.63 7.48 -0.38
C VAL A 28 6.44 6.26 -0.86
N VAL A 29 5.81 5.42 -1.68
CA VAL A 29 6.48 4.37 -2.44
C VAL A 29 6.46 4.76 -3.91
N LEU A 30 7.60 4.65 -4.57
CA LEU A 30 7.81 5.02 -5.96
C LEU A 30 7.82 3.79 -6.86
N SER A 31 7.44 3.96 -8.13
CA SER A 31 7.49 2.94 -9.18
C SER A 31 8.91 2.49 -9.47
N ASN A 32 9.07 1.50 -10.36
CA ASN A 32 10.38 1.20 -10.95
C ASN A 32 11.05 2.47 -11.48
N ASN A 33 12.36 2.56 -11.26
CA ASN A 33 13.20 3.72 -11.57
C ASN A 33 12.80 5.03 -10.86
N ASP A 34 12.05 4.94 -9.76
CA ASP A 34 11.62 6.09 -8.94
C ASP A 34 10.85 7.17 -9.72
N GLY A 35 10.15 6.75 -10.78
CA GLY A 35 9.48 7.68 -11.69
C GLY A 35 8.25 8.36 -11.09
N CYS A 36 7.33 7.57 -10.52
CA CYS A 36 6.05 8.06 -10.04
C CYS A 36 5.68 7.48 -8.66
N VAL A 37 4.90 8.24 -7.88
CA VAL A 37 4.31 7.76 -6.62
C VAL A 37 3.23 6.71 -6.91
N VAL A 38 3.45 5.48 -6.46
CA VAL A 38 2.52 4.33 -6.62
C VAL A 38 1.76 4.02 -5.33
N SER A 39 2.24 4.48 -4.19
CA SER A 39 1.52 4.43 -2.91
C SER A 39 1.94 5.60 -2.04
N ARG A 40 1.04 6.09 -1.19
CA ARG A 40 1.29 7.24 -0.31
C ARG A 40 0.54 7.07 1.01
N SER A 41 1.18 7.51 2.08
CA SER A 41 0.61 7.64 3.41
C SER A 41 -0.50 8.71 3.45
N ARG A 42 -1.30 8.73 4.52
CA ARG A 42 -2.33 9.77 4.70
C ARG A 42 -1.70 11.15 4.86
N GLU A 43 -0.59 11.19 5.58
CA GLU A 43 0.26 12.33 5.87
C GLU A 43 0.84 12.91 4.57
N ALA A 44 1.36 12.06 3.68
CA ALA A 44 1.82 12.49 2.35
C ALA A 44 0.65 12.99 1.47
N LYS A 45 -0.54 12.41 1.59
CA LYS A 45 -1.75 12.89 0.90
C LYS A 45 -2.19 14.26 1.42
N GLU A 46 -2.13 14.49 2.73
CA GLU A 46 -2.45 15.78 3.37
C GLU A 46 -1.47 16.89 2.95
N LEU A 47 -0.21 16.55 2.67
CA LEU A 47 0.77 17.46 2.06
C LEU A 47 0.51 17.77 0.58
N GLY A 48 -0.53 17.19 -0.02
CA GLY A 48 -0.93 17.47 -1.39
C GLY A 48 -0.21 16.66 -2.47
N ILE A 49 0.57 15.63 -2.12
CA ILE A 49 1.26 14.76 -3.09
C ILE A 49 0.23 13.83 -3.74
N PRO A 50 -0.15 13.97 -5.03
CA PRO A 50 -1.17 13.13 -5.64
C PRO A 50 -0.70 11.68 -5.87
N MET A 51 -1.66 10.77 -6.10
CA MET A 51 -1.32 9.45 -6.62
C MET A 51 -0.82 9.59 -8.06
N ALA A 52 0.10 8.71 -8.49
CA ALA A 52 0.77 8.79 -9.79
C ALA A 52 1.53 10.11 -10.03
N ALA A 53 1.84 10.86 -8.96
CA ALA A 53 2.66 12.06 -9.04
C ALA A 53 4.06 11.70 -9.58
N PRO A 54 4.54 12.39 -10.63
CA PRO A 54 5.93 12.21 -11.07
C PRO A 54 6.88 12.72 -9.98
N ALA A 55 7.70 11.82 -9.42
CA ALA A 55 8.50 12.11 -8.22
C ALA A 55 9.41 13.33 -8.41
N PHE A 56 9.97 13.50 -9.63
CA PHE A 56 10.85 14.62 -9.95
C PHE A 56 10.19 16.00 -9.77
N LYS A 57 8.87 16.11 -9.96
CA LYS A 57 8.13 17.38 -9.76
C LYS A 57 7.92 17.71 -8.29
N TYR A 58 8.00 16.72 -7.40
CA TYR A 58 7.72 16.85 -5.97
C TYR A 58 8.98 16.74 -5.10
N LYS A 59 10.18 16.63 -5.69
CA LYS A 59 11.45 16.51 -4.96
C LYS A 59 11.66 17.61 -3.92
N GLN A 60 11.30 18.85 -4.25
CA GLN A 60 11.43 19.98 -3.34
C GLN A 60 10.52 19.82 -2.12
N LEU A 61 9.24 19.51 -2.36
CA LEU A 61 8.25 19.23 -1.31
C LEU A 61 8.67 18.05 -0.44
N PHE A 62 9.25 16.99 -1.04
CA PHE A 62 9.75 15.85 -0.28
C PHE A 62 10.85 16.26 0.70
N LYS A 63 11.76 17.14 0.26
CA LYS A 63 12.84 17.64 1.10
C LYS A 63 12.33 18.59 2.20
N GLU A 64 11.40 19.49 1.85
CA GLU A 64 10.86 20.49 2.79
C GLU A 64 10.07 19.87 3.94
N HIS A 65 9.35 18.77 3.68
CA HIS A 65 8.49 18.11 4.66
C HIS A 65 9.04 16.77 5.18
N ASP A 66 10.31 16.48 4.93
CA ASP A 66 10.98 15.21 5.28
C ASP A 66 10.19 13.95 4.86
N VAL A 67 9.64 13.98 3.64
CA VAL A 67 8.88 12.87 3.07
C VAL A 67 9.83 11.71 2.80
N LYS A 68 9.57 10.56 3.42
CA LYS A 68 10.34 9.34 3.19
C LYS A 68 9.86 8.68 1.90
N SER A 69 10.76 8.59 0.92
CA SER A 69 10.49 7.91 -0.35
C SER A 69 11.23 6.58 -0.43
N PHE A 70 10.52 5.52 -0.79
CA PHE A 70 11.10 4.18 -1.02
C PHE A 70 10.87 3.73 -2.45
N SER A 71 11.88 3.13 -3.07
CA SER A 71 11.69 2.40 -4.33
C SER A 71 10.83 1.15 -4.07
N ALA A 72 9.96 0.78 -5.02
CA ALA A 72 9.09 -0.36 -4.86
C ALA A 72 9.85 -1.68 -4.68
N LYS A 73 9.51 -2.41 -3.61
CA LYS A 73 9.98 -3.78 -3.33
C LYS A 73 8.89 -4.79 -3.69
N PHE A 74 8.60 -4.93 -4.98
CA PHE A 74 7.44 -5.70 -5.46
C PHE A 74 7.40 -7.15 -4.95
N GLU A 75 8.54 -7.82 -4.84
CA GLU A 75 8.60 -9.18 -4.28
C GLU A 75 8.13 -9.23 -2.82
N LEU A 76 8.60 -8.30 -1.99
CA LEU A 76 8.19 -8.18 -0.60
C LEU A 76 6.69 -7.87 -0.49
N TYR A 77 6.19 -6.92 -1.29
CA TYR A 77 4.80 -6.53 -1.26
C TYR A 77 3.89 -7.69 -1.69
N ASN A 78 4.32 -8.47 -2.68
CA ASN A 78 3.60 -9.67 -3.13
C ASN A 78 3.58 -10.74 -2.04
N PHE A 79 4.71 -10.97 -1.36
CA PHE A 79 4.77 -11.89 -0.23
C PHE A 79 3.81 -11.47 0.91
N LYS A 80 3.83 -10.18 1.29
CA LYS A 80 2.92 -9.64 2.32
C LYS A 80 1.46 -9.75 1.92
N SER A 81 1.15 -9.55 0.64
CA SER A 81 -0.20 -9.72 0.10
C SER A 81 -0.64 -11.16 0.34
N GLN A 82 0.13 -12.15 -0.11
CA GLN A 82 -0.20 -13.56 0.05
C GLN A 82 -0.48 -13.97 1.50
N GLU A 83 0.28 -13.43 2.46
CA GLU A 83 0.03 -13.66 3.89
C GLU A 83 -1.33 -13.11 4.37
N VAL A 84 -1.69 -11.87 3.96
CA VAL A 84 -3.01 -11.29 4.24
C VAL A 84 -4.12 -12.15 3.63
N MET A 85 -3.92 -12.59 2.40
CA MET A 85 -4.91 -13.37 1.67
C MET A 85 -5.12 -14.75 2.30
N LYS A 86 -4.03 -15.40 2.72
CA LYS A 86 -4.09 -16.69 3.42
C LYS A 86 -4.89 -16.60 4.73
N ILE A 87 -4.73 -15.50 5.48
CA ILE A 87 -5.51 -15.25 6.69
C ILE A 87 -6.99 -15.04 6.32
N ALA A 88 -7.29 -14.19 5.34
CA ALA A 88 -8.67 -13.90 4.93
C ALA A 88 -9.41 -15.15 4.42
N GLN A 89 -8.72 -16.00 3.66
CA GLN A 89 -9.25 -17.27 3.15
C GLN A 89 -9.66 -18.23 4.26
N SER A 90 -9.01 -18.18 5.43
CA SER A 90 -9.37 -19.07 6.54
C SER A 90 -10.77 -18.81 7.13
N TYR A 91 -11.40 -17.69 6.77
CA TYR A 91 -12.72 -17.29 7.27
C TYR A 91 -13.86 -17.52 6.27
N VAL A 92 -13.58 -17.97 5.04
CA VAL A 92 -14.57 -18.09 3.97
C VAL A 92 -14.41 -19.37 3.16
N LEU A 93 -15.51 -19.83 2.55
CA LEU A 93 -15.51 -21.01 1.68
C LEU A 93 -15.11 -20.69 0.23
N GLU A 94 -15.47 -19.49 -0.25
CA GLU A 94 -15.17 -19.04 -1.60
C GLU A 94 -14.60 -17.61 -1.59
N TYR A 95 -13.64 -17.34 -2.47
CA TYR A 95 -13.02 -16.02 -2.61
C TYR A 95 -12.51 -15.80 -4.03
N GLU A 96 -12.34 -14.54 -4.42
CA GLU A 96 -11.83 -14.13 -5.72
C GLU A 96 -10.81 -13.00 -5.54
N VAL A 97 -9.63 -13.18 -6.15
CA VAL A 97 -8.52 -12.23 -6.07
C VAL A 97 -8.56 -11.28 -7.26
N TYR A 98 -8.62 -9.97 -7.00
CA TYR A 98 -8.75 -8.95 -8.05
C TYR A 98 -7.44 -8.18 -8.28
N SER A 99 -6.66 -7.92 -7.22
CA SER A 99 -5.31 -7.34 -7.32
C SER A 99 -4.44 -7.76 -6.13
N ILE A 100 -3.23 -7.22 -6.05
CA ILE A 100 -2.30 -7.44 -4.94
C ILE A 100 -2.81 -6.89 -3.60
N ASP A 101 -3.69 -5.89 -3.61
CA ASP A 101 -4.22 -5.21 -2.43
C ASP A 101 -5.75 -5.35 -2.27
N TYR A 102 -6.45 -5.88 -3.27
CA TYR A 102 -7.91 -5.95 -3.31
C TYR A 102 -8.43 -7.36 -3.59
N GLN A 103 -9.35 -7.84 -2.72
CA GLN A 103 -10.06 -9.11 -2.89
C GLN A 103 -11.54 -9.02 -2.53
N LYS A 104 -12.32 -9.90 -3.18
CA LYS A 104 -13.73 -10.13 -2.87
C LYS A 104 -13.86 -11.48 -2.19
N LEU A 105 -14.51 -11.50 -1.03
CA LEU A 105 -14.75 -12.71 -0.24
C LEU A 105 -16.24 -13.06 -0.26
N ILE A 106 -16.55 -14.35 -0.41
CA ILE A 106 -17.90 -14.89 -0.41
C ILE A 106 -18.09 -15.65 0.91
N LEU A 107 -18.81 -15.01 1.84
CA LEU A 107 -19.21 -15.63 3.10
C LEU A 107 -20.48 -16.46 2.87
N ILE A 108 -20.31 -17.78 2.84
CA ILE A 108 -21.40 -18.75 2.95
C ILE A 108 -21.52 -19.08 4.43
N ILE A 109 -22.52 -18.51 5.09
CA ILE A 109 -22.88 -18.85 6.47
C ILE A 109 -23.86 -20.01 6.33
N SER A 110 -23.43 -21.22 6.70
CA SER A 110 -24.29 -22.40 6.88
C SER A 110 -24.97 -22.38 8.23
#